data_AF-A0A523HK59-F1
#
_entry.id   AF-A0A523HK59-F1
#
_cell.length_a   1.000
_cell.length_b   1.000
_cell.length_c   1.000
_cell.angle_alpha   90.00
_cell.angle_beta   90.00
_cell.angle_gamma   90.00
#
_symmetry.space_group_name_H-M   'P 1'
#
loop_
_entity.id
_entity.type
_entity.pdbx_description
1 polymer ?
#
loop_
_entity_poly.entity_id
_entity_poly.type
_entity_poly.pdbx_seq_one_letter_code
_entity_poly.pdbx_strand_id
1 'polypeptide(L)' 'MTEKIPVAVLGGTGAVGQRFVGLLADHPWFEIVSVTGSKRSEGRQYGEAVRWHLSTEIPPMVREMQVD' A
#
# COMPACT_ATOMS: atom_id res chain seq x y z
N MET A 1 -8.05 20.56 13.00
CA MET A 1 -7.27 19.43 12.48
C MET A 1 -7.69 19.25 11.04
N THR A 2 -6.76 19.32 10.10
CA THR A 2 -7.08 19.09 8.68
C THR A 2 -7.17 17.58 8.49
N GLU A 3 -8.30 17.08 7.99
CA GLU A 3 -8.44 15.66 7.64
C GLU A 3 -7.40 15.29 6.57
N LYS A 4 -6.79 14.10 6.69
CA LYS A 4 -5.86 13.60 5.67
C LYS A 4 -6.64 13.32 4.38
N ILE A 5 -5.97 13.53 3.24
CA ILE A 5 -6.51 13.28 1.91
C ILE A 5 -6.42 11.76 1.65
N PRO A 6 -7.55 11.06 1.44
CA PRO A 6 -7.53 9.64 1.14
C PRO A 6 -6.97 9.40 -0.25
N VAL A 7 -6.06 8.43 -0.38
CA VAL A 7 -5.44 8.05 -1.65
C VAL A 7 -5.44 6.54 -1.86
N ALA A 8 -5.48 6.15 -3.13
CA ALA A 8 -5.30 4.76 -3.56
C ALA A 8 -3.96 4.60 -4.29
N VAL A 9 -3.24 3.50 -4.01
CA VAL A 9 -2.02 3.16 -4.75
C VAL A 9 -2.34 2.11 -5.81
N LEU A 10 -2.37 2.54 -7.07
CA LEU A 10 -2.61 1.63 -8.19
C LEU A 10 -1.35 0.80 -8.50
N GLY A 11 -1.52 -0.51 -8.62
CA GLY A 11 -0.38 -1.41 -8.82
C GLY A 11 0.57 -1.45 -7.61
N GLY A 12 0.01 -1.36 -6.40
CA GLY A 12 0.71 -1.32 -5.13
C GLY A 12 1.66 -2.51 -4.89
N THR A 13 1.43 -3.64 -5.54
CA THR A 13 2.31 -4.83 -5.42
C THR A 13 3.58 -4.74 -6.28
N GLY A 14 3.64 -3.85 -7.28
CA GLY A 14 4.81 -3.65 -8.14
C GLY A 14 5.89 -2.78 -7.49
N ALA A 15 7.11 -2.78 -8.05
CA ALA A 15 8.26 -2.08 -7.45
C ALA A 15 8.02 -0.58 -7.19
N VAL A 16 7.35 0.12 -8.12
CA VAL A 16 7.00 1.54 -7.96
C VAL A 16 5.89 1.73 -6.92
N GLY A 17 4.87 0.86 -6.93
CA GLY A 17 3.78 0.89 -5.96
C GLY A 17 4.26 0.69 -4.52
N GLN A 18 5.19 -0.25 -4.31
CA GLN A 18 5.84 -0.47 -3.02
C GLN A 18 6.57 0.79 -2.52
N ARG A 19 7.23 1.53 -3.43
CA ARG A 19 7.90 2.78 -3.07
C ARG A 19 6.90 3.86 -2.65
N PHE A 20 5.77 3.98 -3.36
CA PHE A 20 4.69 4.90 -2.96
C PHE A 20 4.10 4.52 -1.60
N VAL A 21 3.81 3.24 -1.38
CA VAL A 21 3.35 2.73 -0.08
C VAL A 21 4.29 3.14 1.04
N GLY A 22 5.61 2.95 0.87
CA GLY A 22 6.59 3.35 1.87
C GLY A 22 6.66 4.86 2.11
N LEU A 23 6.56 5.68 1.05
CA LEU A 23 6.59 7.14 1.16
C LEU A 23 5.30 7.72 1.77
N LEU A 24 4.16 7.09 1.53
CA LEU A 24 2.85 7.56 1.96
C LEU A 24 2.45 7.08 3.37
N ALA A 25 3.10 6.02 3.88
CA ALA A 25 2.74 5.38 5.15
C ALA A 25 2.69 6.34 6.35
N ASP A 26 3.53 7.36 6.41
CA ASP A 26 3.51 8.36 7.49
C ASP A 26 3.41 9.79 6.95
N HIS A 27 2.72 9.96 5.82
CA HIS A 27 2.64 11.26 5.18
C HIS A 27 1.70 12.19 5.97
N PRO A 28 2.08 13.48 6.17
CA PRO A 28 1.28 14.42 6.95
C PRO A 28 -0.07 14.74 6.31
N TRP A 29 -0.18 14.58 4.98
CA TRP A 29 -1.37 14.97 4.22
C TRP A 29 -2.13 13.81 3.62
N PHE A 30 -1.54 12.62 3.50
CA PHE A 30 -2.13 11.52 2.75
C PHE A 30 -2.36 10.32 3.67
N GLU A 31 -3.45 9.63 3.42
CA GLU A 31 -3.80 8.37 4.06
C GLU A 31 -4.10 7.33 2.98
N ILE A 32 -3.39 6.20 3.03
CA ILE A 32 -3.60 5.10 2.08
C ILE A 32 -4.89 4.39 2.50
N VAL A 33 -5.94 4.49 1.69
CA VAL A 33 -7.23 3.84 1.95
C VAL A 33 -7.47 2.62 1.06
N SER A 34 -6.69 2.47 -0.01
CA SER A 34 -6.77 1.34 -0.95
C SER A 34 -5.42 1.07 -1.61
N VAL A 35 -5.15 -0.20 -1.86
CA VAL A 35 -4.00 -0.67 -2.65
C VAL A 35 -4.51 -1.67 -3.68
N THR A 36 -4.27 -1.41 -4.96
CA THR A 36 -4.69 -2.33 -6.01
C THR A 36 -3.53 -3.19 -6.50
N GLY A 37 -3.85 -4.32 -7.10
CA GLY A 37 -2.85 -5.22 -7.64
C GLY A 37 -3.25 -5.84 -8.98
N SER A 38 -2.68 -7.00 -9.25
CA SER A 38 -3.13 -7.87 -10.33
C SER A 38 -4.31 -8.74 -9.88
N LYS A 39 -5.05 -9.33 -10.83
CA LYS A 39 -6.08 -10.35 -10.53
C LYS A 39 -5.58 -11.53 -9.69
N ARG A 40 -4.27 -11.84 -9.74
CA ARG A 40 -3.67 -12.92 -8.93
C ARG A 40 -3.54 -12.54 -7.46
N SER A 41 -3.40 -11.25 -7.16
CA SER A 41 -3.24 -10.70 -5.82
C SER A 41 -4.54 -10.21 -5.21
N GLU A 42 -5.54 -9.92 -6.04
CA GLU A 42 -6.88 -9.46 -5.64
C GLU A 42 -7.49 -10.32 -4.52
N GLY A 43 -8.07 -9.67 -3.52
CA GLY A 43 -8.71 -10.27 -2.35
C GLY A 43 -7.76 -10.84 -1.29
N ARG A 44 -6.45 -10.93 -1.57
CA ARG A 44 -5.45 -11.37 -0.59
C ARG A 44 -4.99 -10.19 0.25
N GLN A 45 -4.53 -10.45 1.48
CA GLN A 45 -3.87 -9.43 2.27
C GLN A 45 -2.59 -8.95 1.57
N TYR A 46 -2.36 -7.64 1.57
CA TYR A 46 -1.23 -7.02 0.88
C TYR A 46 0.11 -7.65 1.29
N GLY A 47 0.32 -7.89 2.59
CA GLY A 47 1.54 -8.51 3.11
C GLY A 47 1.79 -9.94 2.60
N GLU A 48 0.74 -10.68 2.28
CA GLU A 48 0.84 -12.03 1.70
C GLU A 48 0.96 -12.01 0.17
N ALA A 49 0.36 -10.99 -0.45
CA ALA A 49 0.29 -10.85 -1.90
C ALA A 49 1.57 -10.23 -2.49
N VAL A 50 2.21 -9.32 -1.75
CA VAL A 50 3.36 -8.56 -2.22
C VAL A 50 4.66 -9.35 -2.03
N ARG A 51 5.48 -9.38 -3.08
CA ARG A 51 6.90 -9.69 -2.94
C ARG A 51 7.61 -8.38 -2.62
N TRP A 52 7.80 -8.10 -1.34
CA TRP A 52 8.40 -6.84 -0.91
C TRP A 52 9.89 -6.79 -1.25
N HIS A 53 10.30 -5.73 -1.95
CA HIS A 53 11.66 -5.56 -2.48
C HIS A 53 12.46 -4.44 -1.80
N LEU A 54 11.82 -3.64 -0.94
CA LEU A 54 12.51 -2.58 -0.21
C LEU A 54 13.21 -3.15 1.03
N SER A 55 14.28 -2.48 1.46
CA SER A 55 15.02 -2.86 2.67
C SER A 55 14.26 -2.56 3.98
N THR A 56 13.23 -1.72 3.91
CA THR A 56 12.34 -1.42 5.03
C THR A 56 11.32 -2.54 5.21
N GLU A 57 10.68 -2.60 6.37
CA GLU A 57 9.52 -3.47 6.55
C GLU A 57 8.30 -2.94 5.77
N ILE A 58 7.32 -3.81 5.52
CA ILE A 58 6.02 -3.41 4.98
C ILE A 58 5.32 -2.56 6.05
N PRO A 59 4.84 -1.34 5.73
CA PRO A 59 4.17 -0.51 6.72
C PRO A 59 2.96 -1.24 7.32
N PRO A 60 2.81 -1.28 8.66
CA PRO A 60 1.77 -2.08 9.32
C PRO A 60 0.34 -1.75 8.87
N MET A 61 0.06 -0.47 8.61
CA MET A 61 -1.26 -0.01 8.18
C MET A 61 -1.71 -0.59 6.83
N VAL A 62 -0.78 -0.90 5.94
CA VAL A 62 -1.12 -1.51 4.64
C VAL A 62 -1.03 -3.02 4.66
N ARG A 63 -0.28 -3.61 5.59
CA ARG A 63 0.06 -5.04 5.60
C ARG A 63 -1.19 -5.94 5.57
N GLU A 64 -2.19 -5.57 6.35
CA GLU A 64 -3.45 -6.31 6.50
C GLU A 64 -4.55 -5.84 5.55
N MET A 65 -4.31 -4.82 4.72
CA MET A 65 -5.29 -4.35 3.74
C MET A 65 -5.52 -5.42 2.67
N GLN A 66 -6.76 -5.61 2.25
CA GLN A 66 -7.05 -6.42 1.07
C GLN A 66 -6.57 -5.68 -0.18
N VAL A 67 -5.97 -6.43 -1.09
CA VAL A 67 -5.62 -5.92 -2.41
C VAL A 67 -6.90 -5.87 -3.25
N ASP A 68 -7.23 -4.68 -3.71
CA ASP A 68 -8.32 -4.42 -4.65
C ASP A 68 -7.94 -4.81 -6.10
#